data_AF-A0A370HXV1-F1
#
_entry.id   AF-A0A370HXV1-F1
#
_cell.length_a   1.000
_cell.length_b   1.000
_cell.length_c   1.000
_cell.angle_alpha   90.00
_cell.angle_beta   90.00
_cell.angle_gamma   90.00
#
_symmetry.space_group_name_H-M   'P 1'
#
loop_
_entity.id
_entity.type
_entity.pdbx_description
1 polymer ?
#
loop_
_entity_poly.entity_id
_entity_poly.type
_entity_poly.pdbx_seq_one_letter_code
_entity_poly.pdbx_strand_id
1 'polypeptide(L)'
;MRLWMKSVSAAGFAAALGAGLLLSPPATAQPADADNAISSHYQDKGGASSPLGEKVGAVYAFGPDGAAQDYRGGKIVYSSDTGAKVMYGAILDKYLALGGANNLGYPKNDESDAPVAGTARFSEFSAPDGATIEWSPQNGAWLVRGPIRTAWSHLHATDGVLGAPMTDTTVADGVYSQTFSGQNGTPVQMRWSRESGFATVPPDIAGQLSGLDVSAPGPAPGAAADAGTAAAATNNDHRWWGRDSNAKWWALPIGLVIAALAGAVAAMVSRSGSDSSHGSRSTGMPATAGGPRTGHLGGAHRWRPGTNH
;
A
#
# COMPACT_ATOMS: atom_id res chain seq x y z
N MET A 1 -40.35 -56.45 70.77
CA MET A 1 -40.14 -54.98 70.69
C MET A 1 -39.31 -54.72 69.44
N ARG A 2 -39.81 -54.04 68.38
CA ARG A 2 -39.79 -52.57 68.17
C ARG A 2 -38.41 -52.00 68.55
N LEU A 3 -37.58 -51.32 67.74
CA LEU A 3 -37.63 -50.45 66.54
C LEU A 3 -36.17 -50.46 65.97
N TRP A 4 -35.87 -50.55 64.66
CA TRP A 4 -35.88 -49.55 63.57
C TRP A 4 -34.98 -48.28 63.72
N MET A 5 -33.91 -48.29 62.91
CA MET A 5 -33.35 -47.25 62.01
C MET A 5 -32.52 -46.04 62.48
N LYS A 6 -31.33 -45.97 61.84
CA LYS A 6 -30.68 -44.87 61.10
C LYS A 6 -30.10 -43.68 61.90
N SER A 7 -28.81 -43.38 61.69
CA SER A 7 -28.39 -42.38 60.68
C SER A 7 -26.88 -42.11 60.63
N VAL A 8 -26.37 -42.12 59.39
CA VAL A 8 -25.42 -41.19 58.73
C VAL A 8 -24.01 -41.01 59.31
N SER A 9 -23.04 -41.59 58.60
CA SER A 9 -21.62 -41.23 58.62
C SER A 9 -21.39 -39.86 57.95
N ALA A 10 -20.72 -38.95 58.64
CA ALA A 10 -20.14 -37.75 58.06
C ALA A 10 -18.87 -38.14 57.29
N ALA A 11 -18.94 -38.14 55.96
CA ALA A 11 -17.77 -38.25 55.10
C ALA A 11 -17.04 -36.90 55.07
N GLY A 12 -15.75 -36.93 55.40
CA GLY A 12 -14.87 -35.76 55.43
C GLY A 12 -14.65 -35.15 54.04
N PHE A 13 -14.53 -33.83 54.02
CA PHE A 13 -14.03 -33.05 52.90
C PHE A 13 -12.60 -33.50 52.55
N ALA A 14 -12.40 -34.12 51.39
CA ALA A 14 -11.10 -34.23 50.76
C ALA A 14 -10.92 -33.04 49.81
N ALA A 15 -9.97 -32.15 50.16
CA ALA A 15 -9.59 -31.02 49.33
C ALA A 15 -8.92 -31.49 48.03
N ALA A 16 -9.38 -30.93 46.91
CA ALA A 16 -8.84 -31.17 45.58
C ALA A 16 -7.47 -30.47 45.41
N LEU A 17 -6.49 -31.19 44.87
CA LEU A 17 -5.31 -30.61 44.23
C LEU A 17 -5.25 -31.14 42.80
N GLY A 18 -5.98 -30.49 41.90
CA GLY A 18 -5.78 -30.64 40.46
C GLY A 18 -4.55 -29.85 40.05
N ALA A 19 -3.43 -30.54 39.84
CA ALA A 19 -2.25 -29.95 39.20
C ALA A 19 -2.53 -29.80 37.69
N GLY A 20 -3.21 -28.73 37.30
CA GLY A 20 -3.29 -28.30 35.91
C GLY A 20 -1.92 -27.80 35.48
N LEU A 21 -1.19 -28.58 34.68
CA LEU A 21 -0.04 -28.11 33.92
C LEU A 21 -0.52 -26.99 32.99
N LEU A 22 -0.31 -25.74 33.42
CA LEU A 22 -0.38 -24.59 32.53
C LEU A 22 0.77 -24.74 31.53
N LEU A 23 0.51 -25.32 30.37
CA LEU A 23 1.40 -25.14 29.22
C LEU A 23 1.37 -23.65 28.89
N SER A 24 2.36 -22.90 29.36
CA SER A 24 2.63 -21.58 28.83
C SER A 24 2.78 -21.71 27.31
N PRO A 25 2.10 -20.88 26.50
CA PRO A 25 2.36 -20.85 25.07
C PRO A 25 3.85 -20.59 24.83
N PRO A 26 4.48 -21.20 23.82
CA PRO A 26 5.87 -20.89 23.51
C PRO A 26 5.94 -19.40 23.21
N ALA A 27 6.62 -18.64 24.07
CA ALA A 27 7.14 -17.35 23.67
C ALA A 27 8.09 -17.64 22.52
N THR A 28 7.71 -17.28 21.30
CA THR A 28 8.62 -17.34 20.15
C THR A 28 9.84 -16.51 20.52
N ALA A 29 10.96 -17.19 20.77
CA ALA A 29 12.18 -16.54 21.20
C ALA A 29 12.69 -15.67 20.05
N GLN A 30 13.09 -14.44 20.39
CA GLN A 30 13.67 -13.49 19.46
C GLN A 30 15.08 -13.95 19.08
N PRO A 31 15.60 -13.55 17.90
CA PRO A 31 17.02 -13.77 17.59
C PRO A 31 17.91 -13.15 18.67
N ALA A 32 18.89 -13.92 19.15
CA ALA A 32 19.70 -13.55 20.33
C ALA A 32 20.52 -12.26 20.16
N ASP A 33 20.79 -11.86 18.91
CA ASP A 33 21.55 -10.68 18.55
C ASP A 33 20.67 -9.46 18.19
N ALA A 34 19.35 -9.65 18.12
CA ALA A 34 18.41 -8.60 17.71
C ALA A 34 18.49 -7.35 18.59
N ASP A 35 18.52 -7.52 19.92
CA ASP A 35 18.61 -6.40 20.86
C ASP A 35 19.84 -5.51 20.62
N ASN A 36 20.98 -6.15 20.38
CA ASN A 36 22.25 -5.47 20.12
C ASN A 36 22.24 -4.79 18.76
N ALA A 37 21.77 -5.48 17.71
CA ALA A 37 21.70 -4.93 16.36
C ALA A 37 20.75 -3.73 16.28
N ILE A 38 19.56 -3.84 16.88
CA ILE A 38 18.58 -2.76 16.96
C ILE A 38 19.13 -1.59 17.77
N SER A 39 19.75 -1.85 18.92
CA SER A 39 20.30 -0.78 19.76
C SER A 39 21.49 -0.08 19.10
N SER A 40 22.37 -0.81 18.42
CA SER A 40 23.46 -0.22 17.63
C SER A 40 22.90 0.68 16.54
N HIS A 41 21.97 0.16 15.74
CA HIS A 41 21.38 0.91 14.63
C HIS A 41 20.62 2.15 15.10
N TYR A 42 19.93 2.08 16.25
CA TYR A 42 19.29 3.24 16.86
C TYR A 42 20.29 4.35 17.20
N GLN A 43 21.46 4.00 17.75
CA GLN A 43 22.50 4.98 18.04
C GLN A 43 23.10 5.55 16.76
N ASP A 44 23.30 4.73 15.73
CA ASP A 44 23.78 5.17 14.41
C ASP A 44 22.84 6.20 13.76
N LYS A 45 21.53 6.13 14.05
CA LYS A 45 20.54 7.13 13.61
C LYS A 45 20.49 8.39 14.48
N GLY A 46 21.24 8.45 15.58
CA GLY A 46 21.26 9.58 16.51
C GLY A 46 20.37 9.41 17.74
N GLY A 47 19.91 8.18 18.02
CA GLY A 47 19.17 7.85 19.23
C GLY A 47 17.91 8.70 19.43
N ALA A 48 17.71 9.18 20.65
CA ALA A 48 16.53 9.97 21.02
C ALA A 48 16.44 11.35 20.33
N SER A 49 17.57 11.86 19.81
CA SER A 49 17.61 13.12 19.05
C SER A 49 17.25 12.93 17.57
N SER A 50 17.12 11.69 17.11
CA SER A 50 16.70 11.35 15.76
C SER A 50 15.17 11.47 15.59
N PRO A 51 14.66 11.45 14.36
CA PRO A 51 13.22 11.36 14.10
C PRO A 51 12.53 10.14 14.72
N LEU A 52 13.25 9.06 15.09
CA LEU A 52 12.66 7.95 15.84
C LEU A 52 12.18 8.40 17.23
N GLY A 53 12.89 9.33 17.86
CA GLY A 53 12.63 9.75 19.23
C GLY A 53 12.83 8.61 20.25
N GLU A 54 12.08 8.69 21.35
CA GLU A 54 12.18 7.76 22.47
C GLU A 54 11.72 6.34 22.12
N LYS A 55 12.37 5.34 22.74
CA LYS A 55 11.95 3.93 22.71
C LYS A 55 10.56 3.77 23.33
N VAL A 56 9.74 2.91 22.72
CA VAL A 56 8.40 2.54 23.20
C VAL A 56 8.39 1.03 23.45
N GLY A 57 8.37 0.63 24.72
CA GLY A 57 8.45 -0.79 25.10
C GLY A 57 9.83 -1.41 24.89
N ALA A 58 9.91 -2.73 25.06
CA ALA A 58 11.12 -3.51 24.81
C ALA A 58 11.12 -4.07 23.38
N VAL A 59 12.26 -4.59 22.94
CA VAL A 59 12.34 -5.36 21.70
C VAL A 59 11.44 -6.58 21.85
N TYR A 60 10.70 -6.91 20.80
CA TYR A 60 9.77 -8.05 20.78
C TYR A 60 9.90 -8.86 19.49
N ALA A 61 9.40 -10.10 19.48
CA ALA A 61 9.43 -10.96 18.29
C ALA A 61 8.54 -10.38 17.18
N PHE A 62 9.02 -10.35 15.94
CA PHE A 62 8.31 -9.75 14.81
C PHE A 62 8.48 -10.59 13.54
N GLY A 63 7.37 -11.19 13.10
CA GLY A 63 7.38 -12.17 12.02
C GLY A 63 7.98 -13.52 12.44
N PRO A 64 8.26 -14.42 11.49
CA PRO A 64 8.72 -15.78 11.77
C PRO A 64 10.08 -15.85 12.47
N ASP A 65 11.05 -15.04 12.03
CA ASP A 65 12.47 -15.19 12.38
C ASP A 65 13.14 -13.84 12.71
N GLY A 66 12.37 -12.88 13.22
CA GLY A 66 12.82 -11.51 13.38
C GLY A 66 12.35 -10.87 14.66
N ALA A 67 12.76 -9.63 14.83
CA ALA A 67 12.43 -8.82 15.99
C ALA A 67 12.18 -7.37 15.58
N ALA A 68 11.47 -6.64 16.43
CA ALA A 68 11.25 -5.22 16.23
C ALA A 68 11.29 -4.47 17.55
N GLN A 69 11.59 -3.18 17.44
CA GLN A 69 11.47 -2.21 18.52
C GLN A 69 10.65 -1.02 18.02
N ASP A 70 9.65 -0.67 18.80
CA ASP A 70 8.86 0.54 18.59
C ASP A 70 9.56 1.77 19.15
N TYR A 71 9.42 2.87 18.42
CA TYR A 71 9.85 4.20 18.80
C TYR A 71 8.71 5.17 18.52
N ARG A 72 8.73 6.36 19.15
CA ARG A 72 7.64 7.33 18.97
C ARG A 72 7.43 7.77 17.51
N GLY A 73 8.50 7.85 16.73
CA GLY A 73 8.46 8.29 15.33
C GLY A 73 8.59 7.18 14.29
N GLY A 74 8.76 5.91 14.69
CA GLY A 74 8.97 4.83 13.75
C GLY A 74 9.29 3.49 14.41
N LYS A 75 9.83 2.56 13.62
CA LYS A 75 10.15 1.21 14.06
C LYS A 75 11.48 0.79 13.46
N ILE A 76 12.31 0.14 14.27
CA ILE A 76 13.46 -0.62 13.76
C ILE A 76 13.06 -2.09 13.75
N VAL A 77 13.21 -2.72 12.58
CA VAL A 77 12.94 -4.14 12.36
C VAL A 77 14.25 -4.84 12.05
N TYR A 78 14.45 -6.01 12.64
CA TYR A 78 15.65 -6.83 12.50
C TYR A 78 15.28 -8.22 11.97
N SER A 79 16.12 -8.73 11.07
CA SER A 79 16.27 -10.16 10.76
C SER A 79 17.75 -10.51 10.63
N SER A 80 18.11 -11.79 10.74
CA SER A 80 19.48 -12.24 10.50
C SER A 80 19.98 -11.93 9.11
N ASP A 81 19.08 -11.95 8.12
CA ASP A 81 19.43 -11.87 6.71
C ASP A 81 19.62 -10.42 6.26
N THR A 82 18.78 -9.51 6.77
CA THR A 82 18.79 -8.10 6.38
C THR A 82 19.40 -7.18 7.43
N GLY A 83 19.62 -7.66 8.66
CA GLY A 83 20.03 -6.86 9.80
C GLY A 83 18.94 -5.89 10.27
N ALA A 84 19.31 -4.98 11.17
CA ALA A 84 18.40 -3.92 11.63
C ALA A 84 18.20 -2.86 10.54
N LYS A 85 16.96 -2.49 10.28
CA LYS A 85 16.55 -1.42 9.35
C LYS A 85 15.43 -0.58 9.93
N VAL A 86 15.46 0.70 9.62
CA VAL A 86 14.49 1.66 10.14
C VAL A 86 13.42 2.03 9.13
N MET A 87 12.17 2.15 9.60
CA MET A 87 11.02 2.65 8.83
C MET A 87 10.22 3.66 9.66
N TYR A 88 9.57 4.58 8.96
CA TYR A 88 8.83 5.70 9.53
C TYR A 88 7.44 5.85 8.88
N GLY A 89 6.56 6.56 9.59
CA GLY A 89 5.31 7.12 9.06
C GLY A 89 4.54 6.23 8.08
N ALA A 90 4.17 6.80 6.93
CA ALA A 90 3.27 6.17 5.97
C ALA A 90 3.80 4.86 5.36
N ILE A 91 5.12 4.71 5.20
CA ILE A 91 5.71 3.46 4.70
C ILE A 91 5.58 2.37 5.76
N LEU A 92 5.91 2.70 7.02
CA LEU A 92 5.72 1.78 8.15
C LEU A 92 4.25 1.38 8.31
N ASP A 93 3.33 2.34 8.28
CA ASP A 93 1.89 2.10 8.41
C ASP A 93 1.39 1.16 7.30
N LYS A 94 1.82 1.41 6.05
CA LYS A 94 1.49 0.58 4.90
C LYS A 94 2.06 -0.83 5.04
N TYR A 95 3.32 -0.96 5.45
CA TYR A 95 3.96 -2.25 5.69
C TYR A 95 3.20 -3.07 6.72
N LEU A 96 2.82 -2.47 7.85
CA LEU A 96 2.05 -3.14 8.90
C LEU A 96 0.62 -3.50 8.43
N ALA A 97 -0.06 -2.60 7.71
CA ALA A 97 -1.39 -2.84 7.15
C ALA A 97 -1.40 -4.00 6.15
N LEU A 98 -0.30 -4.22 5.43
CA LEU A 98 -0.12 -5.34 4.51
C LEU A 98 0.33 -6.64 5.22
N GLY A 99 0.39 -6.68 6.55
CA GLY A 99 0.76 -7.86 7.33
C GLY A 99 2.25 -7.95 7.71
N GLY A 100 3.04 -6.91 7.42
CA GLY A 100 4.43 -6.78 7.84
C GLY A 100 5.31 -7.94 7.37
N ALA A 101 6.16 -8.42 8.29
CA ALA A 101 7.15 -9.47 8.00
C ALA A 101 6.53 -10.78 7.51
N ASN A 102 5.28 -11.07 7.87
CA ASN A 102 4.61 -12.30 7.45
C ASN A 102 4.21 -12.31 5.98
N ASN A 103 4.05 -11.15 5.36
CA ASN A 103 3.60 -11.04 3.96
C ASN A 103 4.69 -10.49 3.04
N LEU A 104 5.35 -9.40 3.45
CA LEU A 104 6.34 -8.72 2.63
C LEU A 104 7.78 -9.11 3.00
N GLY A 105 7.97 -9.90 4.07
CA GLY A 105 9.30 -10.17 4.60
C GLY A 105 9.89 -8.96 5.32
N TYR A 106 11.20 -9.00 5.54
CA TYR A 106 11.92 -7.99 6.32
C TYR A 106 12.45 -6.86 5.43
N PRO A 107 12.52 -5.62 5.96
CA PRO A 107 13.12 -4.51 5.23
C PRO A 107 14.59 -4.80 4.89
N LYS A 108 15.00 -4.43 3.67
CA LYS A 108 16.35 -4.64 3.12
C LYS A 108 17.22 -3.38 3.18
N ASN A 109 16.60 -2.22 3.22
CA ASN A 109 17.24 -0.92 3.35
C ASN A 109 16.56 -0.11 4.46
N ASP A 110 17.28 0.89 4.96
CA ASP A 110 16.67 1.92 5.77
C ASP A 110 15.79 2.75 4.85
N GLU A 111 14.65 3.21 5.36
CA GLU A 111 13.81 4.11 4.60
C GLU A 111 14.64 5.33 4.16
N SER A 112 14.77 5.47 2.85
CA SER A 112 15.64 6.45 2.21
C SER A 112 14.89 7.21 1.12
N ASP A 113 15.44 8.35 0.72
CA ASP A 113 14.88 9.12 -0.39
C ASP A 113 14.91 8.29 -1.67
N ALA A 114 13.86 8.42 -2.48
CA ALA A 114 13.78 7.79 -3.78
C ALA A 114 14.86 8.39 -4.71
N PRO A 115 15.45 7.57 -5.60
CA PRO A 115 16.65 7.91 -6.37
C PRO A 115 16.64 9.28 -7.06
N VAL A 116 15.54 9.75 -7.68
CA VAL A 116 15.53 11.07 -8.34
C VAL A 116 14.20 11.85 -8.24
N ALA A 117 13.16 11.31 -7.62
CA ALA A 117 11.95 12.07 -7.26
C ALA A 117 12.17 12.76 -5.92
N GLY A 118 12.70 13.99 -5.94
CA GLY A 118 13.31 14.71 -4.79
C GLY A 118 12.49 14.92 -3.50
N THR A 119 11.34 14.28 -3.34
CA THR A 119 10.58 14.19 -2.08
C THR A 119 9.98 12.81 -1.79
N ALA A 120 10.05 11.85 -2.72
CA ALA A 120 9.56 10.49 -2.49
C ALA A 120 10.55 9.71 -1.63
N ARG A 121 10.05 8.70 -0.91
CA ARG A 121 10.83 7.81 -0.06
C ARG A 121 10.44 6.38 -0.35
N PHE A 122 11.34 5.43 -0.09
CA PHE A 122 11.03 4.02 -0.32
C PHE A 122 11.67 3.10 0.71
N SER A 123 11.10 1.90 0.80
CA SER A 123 11.71 0.75 1.47
C SER A 123 11.48 -0.50 0.63
N GLU A 124 12.49 -1.33 0.57
CA GLU A 124 12.48 -2.62 -0.09
C GLU A 124 12.36 -3.73 0.94
N PHE A 125 11.72 -4.83 0.54
CA PHE A 125 11.44 -5.94 1.43
C PHE A 125 11.87 -7.27 0.82
N SER A 126 12.13 -8.24 1.69
CA SER A 126 12.65 -9.57 1.35
C SER A 126 11.59 -10.55 0.81
N ALA A 127 10.41 -10.07 0.41
CA ALA A 127 9.39 -10.88 -0.23
C ALA A 127 10.02 -11.69 -1.39
N PRO A 128 9.69 -13.00 -1.54
CA PRO A 128 10.32 -13.85 -2.55
C PRO A 128 10.15 -13.37 -4.00
N ASP A 129 9.04 -12.69 -4.30
CA ASP A 129 8.78 -12.09 -5.61
C ASP A 129 9.27 -10.63 -5.71
N GLY A 130 9.92 -10.12 -4.67
CA GLY A 130 10.40 -8.75 -4.56
C GLY A 130 9.28 -7.76 -4.26
N ALA A 131 9.49 -6.89 -3.28
CA ALA A 131 8.53 -5.87 -2.89
C ALA A 131 9.23 -4.56 -2.53
N THR A 132 8.61 -3.45 -2.94
CA THR A 132 8.99 -2.09 -2.55
C THR A 132 7.72 -1.35 -2.16
N ILE A 133 7.75 -0.62 -1.05
CA ILE A 133 6.74 0.40 -0.77
C ILE A 133 7.40 1.74 -1.05
N GLU A 134 6.81 2.51 -1.95
CA GLU A 134 7.19 3.90 -2.20
C GLU A 134 6.11 4.82 -1.65
N TRP A 135 6.54 5.90 -0.99
CA TRP A 135 5.71 7.02 -0.61
C TRP A 135 6.09 8.25 -1.42
N SER A 136 5.08 8.97 -1.92
CA SER A 136 5.25 10.33 -2.45
C SER A 136 4.25 11.30 -1.79
N PRO A 137 4.56 12.61 -1.69
CA PRO A 137 3.65 13.58 -1.11
C PRO A 137 2.30 13.66 -1.83
N GLN A 138 2.28 13.43 -3.14
CA GLN A 138 1.09 13.55 -3.98
C GLN A 138 0.20 12.30 -3.93
N ASN A 139 0.81 11.11 -3.81
CA ASN A 139 0.07 9.85 -3.96
C ASN A 139 -0.04 9.05 -2.65
N GLY A 140 0.78 9.32 -1.64
CA GLY A 140 0.86 8.48 -0.44
C GLY A 140 1.74 7.23 -0.68
N ALA A 141 1.59 6.22 0.19
CA ALA A 141 2.41 5.02 0.20
C ALA A 141 1.74 3.84 -0.53
N TRP A 142 2.43 3.23 -1.49
CA TRP A 142 1.92 2.16 -2.34
C TRP A 142 2.93 1.02 -2.51
N LEU A 143 2.43 -0.22 -2.48
CA LEU A 143 3.21 -1.42 -2.76
C LEU A 143 3.42 -1.60 -4.27
N VAL A 144 4.67 -1.81 -4.67
CA VAL A 144 5.08 -2.30 -5.99
C VAL A 144 5.77 -3.66 -5.78
N ARG A 145 5.24 -4.75 -6.36
CA ARG A 145 5.79 -6.11 -6.16
C ARG A 145 5.95 -6.92 -7.46
N GLY A 146 6.72 -8.00 -7.39
CA GLY A 146 6.73 -9.02 -8.44
C GLY A 146 7.30 -8.53 -9.78
N PRO A 147 6.80 -9.10 -10.89
CA PRO A 147 7.15 -8.69 -12.24
C PRO A 147 6.87 -7.21 -12.52
N ILE A 148 5.82 -6.66 -11.89
CA ILE A 148 5.49 -5.23 -11.99
C ILE A 148 6.60 -4.36 -11.37
N ARG A 149 7.12 -4.72 -10.20
CA ARG A 149 8.29 -4.05 -9.59
C ARG A 149 9.54 -4.15 -10.47
N THR A 150 9.75 -5.31 -11.09
CA THR A 150 10.89 -5.54 -11.98
C THR A 150 10.82 -4.65 -13.22
N ALA A 151 9.67 -4.58 -13.89
CA ALA A 151 9.43 -3.66 -15.00
C ALA A 151 9.55 -2.19 -14.58
N TRP A 152 8.96 -1.84 -13.44
CA TRP A 152 9.01 -0.49 -12.93
C TRP A 152 10.43 -0.04 -12.64
N SER A 153 11.25 -0.88 -12.00
CA SER A 153 12.67 -0.59 -11.75
C SER A 153 13.48 -0.50 -13.05
N HIS A 154 13.20 -1.38 -14.02
CA HIS A 154 13.84 -1.35 -15.34
C HIS A 154 13.54 -0.05 -16.11
N LEU A 155 12.30 0.44 -16.00
CA LEU A 155 11.85 1.71 -16.59
C LEU A 155 12.14 2.91 -15.68
N HIS A 156 13.24 2.88 -14.92
CA HIS A 156 13.70 3.98 -14.06
C HIS A 156 12.73 4.43 -12.95
N ALA A 157 11.88 3.52 -12.48
CA ALA A 157 10.98 3.72 -11.35
C ALA A 157 10.13 5.00 -11.50
N THR A 158 9.97 5.77 -10.43
CA THR A 158 9.18 7.01 -10.42
C THR A 158 9.71 8.09 -11.36
N ASP A 159 10.96 7.99 -11.78
CA ASP A 159 11.59 8.97 -12.67
C ASP A 159 11.35 8.66 -14.16
N GLY A 160 10.92 7.44 -14.47
CA GLY A 160 10.67 7.04 -15.84
C GLY A 160 9.22 7.15 -16.27
N VAL A 161 8.93 6.50 -17.41
CA VAL A 161 7.67 6.66 -18.15
C VAL A 161 6.44 6.24 -17.37
N LEU A 162 6.59 5.29 -16.43
CA LEU A 162 5.51 4.84 -15.56
C LEU A 162 5.18 5.89 -14.48
N GLY A 163 6.18 6.59 -13.95
CA GLY A 163 5.98 7.51 -12.83
C GLY A 163 5.72 6.81 -11.50
N ALA A 164 5.21 7.58 -10.53
CA ALA A 164 4.95 7.10 -9.18
C ALA A 164 3.76 6.13 -9.13
N PRO A 165 3.79 5.11 -8.26
CA PRO A 165 2.63 4.26 -8.05
C PRO A 165 1.45 5.05 -7.47
N MET A 166 0.23 4.68 -7.89
CA MET A 166 -1.04 5.27 -7.42
C MET A 166 -1.95 4.25 -6.74
N THR A 167 -1.67 2.96 -6.91
CA THR A 167 -2.40 1.85 -6.28
C THR A 167 -1.39 0.82 -5.80
N ASP A 168 -1.80 -0.08 -4.91
CA ASP A 168 -1.03 -1.28 -4.62
C ASP A 168 -0.99 -2.20 -5.86
N THR A 169 0.09 -2.95 -6.02
CA THR A 169 0.08 -4.11 -6.91
C THR A 169 -0.92 -5.14 -6.37
N THR A 170 -1.90 -5.50 -7.20
CA THR A 170 -2.85 -6.57 -6.90
C THR A 170 -2.45 -7.83 -7.66
N VAL A 171 -2.73 -9.00 -7.08
CA VAL A 171 -2.49 -10.30 -7.71
C VAL A 171 -3.79 -11.09 -7.68
N ALA A 172 -4.35 -11.37 -8.87
CA ALA A 172 -5.55 -12.17 -9.02
C ALA A 172 -5.33 -13.17 -10.15
N ASP A 173 -5.57 -14.47 -9.89
CA ASP A 173 -5.41 -15.56 -10.86
C ASP A 173 -4.05 -15.55 -11.60
N GLY A 174 -2.97 -15.22 -10.88
CA GLY A 174 -1.62 -15.12 -11.44
C GLY A 174 -1.36 -13.87 -12.29
N VAL A 175 -2.31 -12.93 -12.34
CA VAL A 175 -2.17 -11.64 -13.01
C VAL A 175 -1.82 -10.56 -12.00
N TYR A 176 -0.67 -9.94 -12.18
CA TYR A 176 -0.23 -8.77 -11.43
C TYR A 176 -0.78 -7.52 -12.11
N SER A 177 -1.38 -6.59 -11.38
CA SER A 177 -1.92 -5.34 -11.94
C SER A 177 -1.67 -4.14 -11.03
N GLN A 178 -1.34 -2.98 -11.62
CA GLN A 178 -1.10 -1.74 -10.90
C GLN A 178 -1.29 -0.49 -11.80
N THR A 179 -1.67 0.62 -11.18
CA THR A 179 -1.73 1.93 -11.83
C THR A 179 -0.62 2.86 -11.33
N PHE A 180 -0.02 3.60 -12.25
CA PHE A 180 1.01 4.60 -12.01
C PHE A 180 0.59 5.97 -12.58
N SER A 181 1.23 7.05 -12.15
CA SER A 181 0.87 8.42 -12.53
C SER A 181 1.15 8.77 -13.99
N GLY A 182 2.09 8.07 -14.62
CA GLY A 182 2.71 8.43 -15.88
C GLY A 182 3.58 9.70 -15.77
N GLN A 183 4.57 9.82 -16.65
CA GLN A 183 5.50 10.97 -16.63
C GLN A 183 4.81 12.32 -16.93
N ASN A 184 3.76 12.31 -17.74
CA ASN A 184 3.00 13.51 -18.13
C ASN A 184 1.68 13.67 -17.37
N GLY A 185 1.53 12.98 -16.22
CA GLY A 185 0.30 12.96 -15.43
C GLY A 185 -0.86 12.18 -16.08
N THR A 186 -0.60 11.47 -17.18
CA THR A 186 -1.56 10.54 -17.77
C THR A 186 -1.36 9.17 -17.12
N PRO A 187 -2.34 8.65 -16.37
CA PRO A 187 -2.16 7.40 -15.64
C PRO A 187 -1.82 6.23 -16.56
N VAL A 188 -0.83 5.44 -16.15
CA VAL A 188 -0.43 4.22 -16.85
C VAL A 188 -0.93 3.02 -16.07
N GLN A 189 -1.76 2.20 -16.69
CA GLN A 189 -2.14 0.90 -16.14
C GLN A 189 -1.19 -0.15 -16.67
N MET A 190 -0.58 -0.94 -15.79
CA MET A 190 0.28 -2.04 -16.18
C MET A 190 -0.25 -3.33 -15.59
N ARG A 191 -0.28 -4.38 -16.42
CA ARG A 191 -0.57 -5.75 -16.01
C ARG A 191 0.51 -6.68 -16.50
N TRP A 192 0.70 -7.78 -15.79
CA TRP A 192 1.58 -8.87 -16.19
C TRP A 192 0.96 -10.22 -15.85
N SER A 193 1.09 -11.18 -16.75
CA SER A 193 0.86 -12.60 -16.47
C SER A 193 1.93 -13.46 -17.12
N ARG A 194 2.16 -14.67 -16.60
CA ARG A 194 3.11 -15.62 -17.21
C ARG A 194 2.74 -15.97 -18.65
N GLU A 195 1.45 -15.99 -18.98
CA GLU A 195 0.94 -16.37 -20.30
C GLU A 195 1.04 -15.24 -21.33
N SER A 196 0.76 -14.00 -20.91
CA SER A 196 0.62 -12.85 -21.81
C SER A 196 1.77 -11.85 -21.74
N GLY A 197 2.67 -11.99 -20.76
CA GLY A 197 3.72 -11.01 -20.50
C GLY A 197 3.15 -9.67 -20.04
N PHE A 198 3.89 -8.59 -20.30
CA PHE A 198 3.48 -7.24 -19.96
C PHE A 198 2.46 -6.68 -20.94
N ALA A 199 1.43 -6.02 -20.40
CA ALA A 199 0.53 -5.18 -21.18
C ALA A 199 0.30 -3.87 -20.42
N THR A 200 0.35 -2.76 -21.15
CA THR A 200 0.17 -1.42 -20.60
C THR A 200 -0.96 -0.68 -21.30
N VAL A 201 -1.55 0.28 -20.60
CA VAL A 201 -2.40 1.31 -21.18
C VAL A 201 -1.79 2.64 -20.77
N PRO A 202 -1.16 3.39 -21.72
CA PRO A 202 -1.12 3.15 -23.17
C PRO A 202 -0.16 2.00 -23.58
N PRO A 203 -0.39 1.32 -24.73
CA PRO A 203 0.27 0.06 -25.08
C PRO A 203 1.73 0.17 -25.56
N ASP A 204 2.18 1.37 -25.93
CA ASP A 204 3.54 1.65 -26.40
C ASP A 204 4.61 1.36 -25.34
N ILE A 205 4.29 1.53 -24.06
CA ILE A 205 5.21 1.27 -22.94
C ILE A 205 5.55 -0.23 -22.84
N ALA A 206 4.59 -1.13 -23.09
CA ALA A 206 4.82 -2.57 -23.06
C ALA A 206 5.89 -3.02 -24.06
N GLY A 207 6.05 -2.31 -25.18
CA GLY A 207 7.11 -2.58 -26.16
C GLY A 207 8.52 -2.48 -25.56
N GLN A 208 8.73 -1.56 -24.60
CA GLN A 208 10.01 -1.35 -23.91
C GLN A 208 10.35 -2.48 -22.93
N LEU A 209 9.37 -3.30 -22.55
CA LEU A 209 9.52 -4.41 -21.60
C LEU A 209 9.72 -5.76 -22.31
N SER A 210 9.83 -5.75 -23.64
CA SER A 210 9.99 -6.97 -24.44
C SER A 210 11.30 -7.68 -24.09
N GLY A 211 11.21 -8.95 -23.69
CA GLY A 211 12.38 -9.76 -23.34
C GLY A 211 12.95 -9.51 -21.93
N LEU A 212 12.30 -8.67 -21.11
CA LEU A 212 12.68 -8.50 -19.71
C LEU A 212 12.45 -9.80 -18.93
N ASP A 213 13.51 -10.34 -18.31
CA ASP A 213 13.40 -11.49 -17.41
C ASP A 213 12.80 -11.05 -16.06
N VAL A 214 11.77 -11.77 -15.65
CA VAL A 214 11.01 -11.54 -14.41
C VAL A 214 10.92 -12.81 -13.55
N SER A 215 11.76 -13.80 -13.85
CA SER A 215 11.79 -15.08 -13.14
C SER A 215 12.36 -14.97 -11.73
N ALA A 216 13.11 -13.89 -11.46
CA ALA A 216 13.62 -13.53 -10.15
C ALA A 216 13.30 -12.05 -9.85
N PRO A 217 13.30 -11.63 -8.57
CA PRO A 217 13.16 -10.22 -8.22
C PRO A 217 14.20 -9.37 -8.93
N GLY A 218 13.73 -8.40 -9.72
CA GLY A 218 14.60 -7.43 -10.37
C GLY A 218 15.37 -6.55 -9.38
N PRO A 219 16.36 -5.77 -9.88
CA PRO A 219 17.15 -4.88 -9.04
C PRO A 219 16.27 -3.88 -8.28
N ALA A 220 16.84 -3.31 -7.22
CA ALA A 220 16.24 -2.21 -6.50
C ALA A 220 15.91 -1.03 -7.43
N PRO A 221 14.81 -0.30 -7.19
CA PRO A 221 14.54 0.96 -7.88
C PRO A 221 15.75 1.90 -7.77
N GLY A 222 16.27 2.34 -8.92
CA GLY A 222 17.44 3.24 -9.02
C GLY A 222 18.81 2.62 -8.75
N ALA A 223 18.91 1.32 -8.51
CA ALA A 223 20.18 0.63 -8.77
C ALA A 223 20.41 0.71 -10.28
N ALA A 224 21.47 1.41 -10.69
CA ALA A 224 21.85 1.50 -12.10
C ALA A 224 21.85 0.07 -12.67
N ALA A 225 21.14 -0.12 -13.78
CA ALA A 225 21.21 -1.35 -14.55
C ALA A 225 22.60 -1.39 -15.20
N ASP A 226 23.63 -1.72 -14.41
CA ASP A 226 24.97 -1.98 -14.94
C ASP A 226 24.90 -3.30 -15.71
N ALA A 227 24.72 -3.17 -17.01
CA ALA A 227 25.05 -4.22 -17.94
C ALA A 227 26.56 -4.46 -17.90
N GLY A 228 26.99 -5.44 -17.11
CA GLY A 228 28.21 -6.18 -17.36
C GLY A 228 29.33 -6.05 -16.33
N THR A 229 29.76 -7.24 -15.89
CA THR A 229 31.06 -7.58 -15.26
C THR A 229 31.19 -7.30 -13.76
N ALA A 230 30.96 -8.35 -12.98
CA ALA A 230 31.52 -8.48 -11.65
C ALA A 230 33.06 -8.39 -11.73
N ALA A 231 33.61 -7.31 -11.17
CA ALA A 231 34.99 -7.26 -10.72
C ALA A 231 34.98 -6.68 -9.30
N ALA A 232 35.52 -7.47 -8.37
CA ALA A 232 35.63 -7.12 -6.96
C ALA A 232 36.34 -5.76 -6.79
N ALA A 233 35.67 -4.82 -6.13
CA ALA A 233 36.28 -3.60 -5.65
C ALA A 233 36.03 -3.50 -4.14
N THR A 234 37.01 -3.94 -3.35
CA THR A 234 37.28 -3.34 -2.06
C THR A 234 37.66 -1.88 -2.31
N ASN A 235 36.84 -0.92 -1.90
CA ASN A 235 37.29 0.37 -1.38
C ASN A 235 36.09 1.22 -0.92
N ASN A 236 36.14 1.58 0.35
CA ASN A 236 35.39 2.68 0.93
C ASN A 236 35.82 3.98 0.26
N ASP A 237 35.03 4.47 -0.69
CA ASP A 237 35.10 5.86 -1.14
C ASP A 237 33.67 6.40 -1.30
N HIS A 238 33.15 7.00 -0.23
CA HIS A 238 31.84 7.65 -0.14
C HIS A 238 31.83 9.01 -0.85
N ARG A 239 32.14 9.04 -2.15
CA ARG A 239 32.31 10.31 -2.90
C ARG A 239 31.25 10.59 -3.97
N TRP A 240 29.99 10.18 -3.77
CA TRP A 240 28.94 10.64 -4.67
C TRP A 240 27.50 10.82 -4.12
N TRP A 241 27.32 11.13 -2.82
CA TRP A 241 26.07 11.79 -2.38
C TRP A 241 26.37 12.79 -1.25
N GLY A 242 27.04 13.88 -1.62
CA GLY A 242 27.19 15.07 -0.78
C GLY A 242 26.21 16.15 -1.21
N ARG A 243 24.96 16.05 -0.75
CA ARG A 243 24.13 17.23 -0.52
C ARG A 243 23.34 16.99 0.76
N ASP A 244 23.73 17.72 1.79
CA ASP A 244 23.08 17.73 3.09
C ASP A 244 21.65 18.27 2.92
N SER A 245 20.69 17.38 2.69
CA SER A 245 19.27 17.71 2.76
C SER A 245 18.80 17.68 4.22
N ASN A 246 19.40 18.55 5.04
CA ASN A 246 18.99 18.79 6.42
C ASN A 246 17.70 19.66 6.47
N ALA A 247 16.74 19.39 5.57
CA ALA A 247 15.44 20.02 5.56
C ALA A 247 14.53 19.25 6.51
N LYS A 248 13.99 19.92 7.53
CA LYS A 248 13.16 19.32 8.59
C LYS A 248 11.78 18.87 8.06
N TRP A 249 11.73 17.71 7.40
CA TRP A 249 10.55 17.17 6.70
C TRP A 249 9.55 16.43 7.62
N TRP A 250 9.96 16.07 8.84
CA TRP A 250 9.11 15.41 9.85
C TRP A 250 8.00 16.31 10.44
N ALA A 251 7.95 17.59 10.08
CA ALA A 251 6.99 18.57 10.60
C ALA A 251 5.70 18.71 9.77
N LEU A 252 5.48 17.90 8.73
CA LEU A 252 4.24 17.93 7.97
C LEU A 252 3.16 17.10 8.68
N PRO A 253 2.01 17.69 9.09
CA PRO A 253 0.91 16.93 9.66
C PRO A 253 0.33 16.01 8.57
N ILE A 254 0.52 14.71 8.73
CA ILE A 254 -0.08 13.67 7.91
C ILE A 254 -1.57 13.64 8.23
N GLY A 255 -2.36 14.27 7.36
CA GLY A 255 -3.82 14.16 7.38
C GLY A 255 -4.24 12.82 6.82
N LEU A 256 -4.84 11.99 7.67
CA LEU A 256 -5.65 10.82 7.33
C LEU A 256 -6.51 11.06 6.08
N VAL A 257 -6.25 10.30 5.01
CA VAL A 257 -7.26 9.99 4.00
C VAL A 257 -7.30 8.48 3.82
N ILE A 258 -8.13 7.84 4.62
CA ILE A 258 -8.68 6.50 4.35
C ILE A 258 -10.14 6.71 3.92
N ALA A 259 -10.55 5.94 2.91
CA ALA A 259 -11.91 5.71 2.34
C ALA A 259 -11.99 6.22 0.89
N ALA A 260 -12.43 5.48 -0.14
CA ALA A 260 -12.98 4.15 -0.24
C ALA A 260 -12.96 3.76 -1.73
N LEU A 261 -12.48 2.57 -2.12
CA LEU A 261 -12.86 1.91 -3.37
C LEU A 261 -12.76 0.38 -3.21
N ALA A 262 -13.65 -0.17 -2.40
CA ALA A 262 -14.03 -1.57 -2.47
C ALA A 262 -15.56 -1.62 -2.32
N GLY A 263 -16.28 -1.75 -3.44
CA GLY A 263 -17.73 -1.92 -3.41
C GLY A 263 -18.46 -1.31 -4.60
N ALA A 264 -18.25 -1.82 -5.81
CA ALA A 264 -19.19 -1.58 -6.92
C ALA A 264 -19.09 -2.63 -8.04
N VAL A 265 -19.16 -3.93 -7.72
CA VAL A 265 -19.60 -4.95 -8.69
C VAL A 265 -20.41 -6.02 -7.95
N ALA A 266 -21.68 -5.73 -7.66
CA ALA A 266 -22.75 -6.74 -7.48
C ALA A 266 -24.07 -6.05 -7.10
N ALA A 267 -24.83 -5.58 -8.09
CA ALA A 267 -26.30 -5.49 -8.02
C ALA A 267 -26.85 -4.98 -9.36
N MET A 268 -26.86 -5.83 -10.39
CA MET A 268 -27.68 -5.55 -11.55
C MET A 268 -28.23 -6.84 -12.17
N VAL A 269 -29.10 -7.53 -11.44
CA VAL A 269 -30.08 -8.46 -12.03
C VAL A 269 -31.36 -8.50 -11.17
N SER A 270 -32.51 -8.36 -11.83
CA SER A 270 -33.90 -8.45 -11.35
C SER A 270 -34.45 -7.14 -10.75
N ARG A 271 -35.49 -6.51 -11.30
CA ARG A 271 -36.72 -7.13 -11.80
C ARG A 271 -37.41 -6.23 -12.85
N SER A 272 -37.63 -6.81 -14.02
CA SER A 272 -38.57 -6.36 -15.03
C SER A 272 -40.01 -6.57 -14.58
N GLY A 273 -40.89 -5.61 -14.91
CA GLY A 273 -42.28 -5.87 -15.27
C GLY A 273 -43.37 -5.53 -14.25
N SER A 274 -44.06 -4.42 -14.47
CA SER A 274 -45.53 -4.42 -14.63
C SER A 274 -46.02 -3.05 -15.14
N ASP A 275 -46.52 -3.07 -16.37
CA ASP A 275 -47.32 -2.03 -17.01
C ASP A 275 -48.80 -2.10 -16.53
N SER A 276 -49.58 -1.06 -16.84
CA SER A 276 -51.07 -0.93 -16.80
C SER A 276 -51.71 -0.04 -15.73
N SER A 277 -52.01 1.20 -16.15
CA SER A 277 -53.32 1.89 -16.16
C SER A 277 -54.25 1.96 -14.92
N HIS A 278 -54.88 3.14 -14.80
CA HIS A 278 -56.12 3.59 -14.10
C HIS A 278 -55.77 4.85 -13.27
N GLY A 279 -56.28 6.07 -13.48
CA GLY A 279 -57.45 6.57 -14.18
C GLY A 279 -58.23 7.47 -13.21
N SER A 280 -58.19 8.80 -13.39
CA SER A 280 -59.30 9.69 -12.97
C SER A 280 -59.06 11.15 -13.39
N ARG A 281 -59.98 11.64 -14.24
CA ARG A 281 -60.23 13.02 -14.63
C ARG A 281 -61.03 13.76 -13.53
N SER A 282 -60.87 15.07 -13.46
CA SER A 282 -61.84 16.05 -12.93
C SER A 282 -61.39 17.45 -13.40
N THR A 283 -61.82 17.95 -14.57
CA THR A 283 -62.96 18.86 -14.86
C THR A 283 -63.19 20.02 -13.89
N GLY A 284 -62.85 21.23 -14.35
CA GLY A 284 -63.34 22.51 -13.84
C GLY A 284 -63.02 23.65 -14.81
N MET A 285 -64.05 24.21 -15.45
CA MET A 285 -64.10 25.41 -16.31
C MET A 285 -65.40 26.15 -15.91
N PRO A 286 -65.74 27.37 -16.39
CA PRO A 286 -64.95 28.53 -16.84
C PRO A 286 -65.52 29.88 -16.30
N ALA A 287 -64.92 31.04 -16.65
CA ALA A 287 -65.66 32.29 -16.96
C ALA A 287 -64.75 33.46 -17.43
N THR A 288 -65.04 33.97 -18.65
CA THR A 288 -65.17 35.38 -19.11
C THR A 288 -64.08 36.43 -18.79
N ALA A 289 -63.74 37.44 -19.59
CA ALA A 289 -64.00 37.90 -20.97
C ALA A 289 -63.15 39.19 -21.16
N GLY A 290 -62.80 39.56 -22.39
CA GLY A 290 -62.38 40.94 -22.74
C GLY A 290 -61.13 41.03 -23.64
N GLY A 291 -61.32 41.23 -24.95
CA GLY A 291 -60.29 41.78 -25.86
C GLY A 291 -60.46 43.29 -26.04
N PRO A 292 -59.99 43.92 -27.14
CA PRO A 292 -58.79 43.67 -27.97
C PRO A 292 -57.96 44.98 -28.16
N ARG A 293 -56.77 44.92 -28.81
CA ARG A 293 -56.37 45.79 -29.96
C ARG A 293 -54.85 45.84 -30.27
N THR A 294 -54.56 45.46 -31.51
CA THR A 294 -53.72 46.11 -32.56
C THR A 294 -52.22 46.39 -32.39
N GLY A 295 -51.49 46.00 -33.46
CA GLY A 295 -50.24 46.61 -33.94
C GLY A 295 -49.03 45.74 -33.66
N HIS A 296 -48.04 45.54 -34.52
CA HIS A 296 -47.76 46.08 -35.84
C HIS A 296 -46.55 45.28 -36.38
N LEU A 297 -46.57 44.96 -37.67
CA LEU A 297 -45.47 44.71 -38.62
C LEU A 297 -44.03 44.44 -38.11
N GLY A 298 -43.42 43.45 -38.77
CA GLY A 298 -42.19 43.74 -39.52
C GLY A 298 -41.05 42.73 -39.38
N GLY A 299 -40.59 42.23 -40.53
CA GLY A 299 -39.15 42.02 -40.75
C GLY A 299 -38.68 40.57 -40.86
N ALA A 300 -38.82 40.00 -42.06
CA ALA A 300 -38.09 38.82 -42.50
C ALA A 300 -36.75 39.21 -43.12
N HIS A 301 -35.63 38.62 -42.72
CA HIS A 301 -34.39 38.51 -43.53
C HIS A 301 -33.61 37.26 -43.04
N ARG A 302 -33.67 36.12 -43.74
CA ARG A 302 -32.91 35.70 -44.93
C ARG A 302 -31.46 35.25 -44.63
N TRP A 303 -31.32 33.92 -44.63
CA TRP A 303 -30.20 33.07 -45.05
C TRP A 303 -29.10 33.69 -45.95
N ARG A 304 -27.83 33.37 -45.68
CA ARG A 304 -26.84 32.81 -46.64
C ARG A 304 -25.61 32.19 -45.92
N PRO A 305 -25.06 31.05 -46.42
CA PRO A 305 -23.74 30.53 -46.05
C PRO A 305 -22.68 30.97 -47.10
N GLY A 306 -21.40 30.92 -46.73
CA GLY A 306 -20.28 31.24 -47.61
C GLY A 306 -19.03 30.42 -47.28
N THR A 307 -18.54 29.72 -48.29
CA THR A 307 -17.36 28.84 -48.40
C THR A 307 -16.03 29.58 -48.63
N ASN A 308 -14.94 28.90 -48.29
CA ASN A 308 -13.56 28.91 -48.82
C ASN A 308 -12.85 30.23 -49.21
N HIS A 309 -11.67 30.42 -48.62
CA HIS A 309 -10.38 30.30 -49.33
C HIS A 309 -9.28 29.83 -48.37
#